data_AF-A0A9J5VYU2-F1
#
_entry.id   AF-A0A9J5VYU2-F1
#
_cell.length_a   1.000
_cell.length_b   1.000
_cell.length_c   1.000
_cell.angle_alpha   90.00
_cell.angle_beta   90.00
_cell.angle_gamma   90.00
#
_symmetry.space_group_name_H-M   'P 1'
#
loop_
_entity.id
_entity.type
_entity.pdbx_description
1 polymer ?
#
loop_
_entity_poly.entity_id
_entity_poly.type
_entity_poly.pdbx_seq_one_letter_code
_entity_poly.pdbx_strand_id
1 'polypeptide(L)'
;GYMAPEYAMHGQFSVKSDVFSFGVLVLEILNGQKNTCFRNGEYMEDLLSYAWRNWRGGTAINLIDPILTGSSGLVPDIMRCIHIALLCVQENIGDRPTMAAVVLMLSSLSLSLPVPSGPAYYTHDDISPEISLIQDHQNLEN
;
A
#
# COMPACT_ATOMS: atom_id res chain seq x y z
N GLY A 1 -1.72 9.47 5.95
CA GLY A 1 -0.84 9.99 7.03
C GLY A 1 0.20 8.95 7.42
N TYR A 2 1.16 9.25 8.31
CA TYR A 2 2.22 8.28 8.70
C TYR A 2 1.83 7.33 9.84
N MET A 3 0.76 7.63 10.58
CA MET A 3 0.37 6.85 11.75
C MET A 3 -0.24 5.50 11.34
N ALA A 4 0.18 4.44 12.03
CA ALA A 4 -0.44 3.14 11.90
C ALA A 4 -1.92 3.19 12.36
N PRO A 5 -2.83 2.41 11.74
CA PRO A 5 -4.26 2.45 12.05
C PRO A 5 -4.56 2.17 13.53
N GLU A 6 -3.89 1.18 14.12
CA GLU A 6 -4.08 0.82 15.53
C GLU A 6 -3.62 1.93 16.48
N TYR A 7 -2.59 2.68 16.08
CA TYR A 7 -2.12 3.83 16.83
C TYR A 7 -3.08 5.02 16.69
N ALA A 8 -3.53 5.31 15.47
CA ALA A 8 -4.44 6.43 15.18
C ALA A 8 -5.82 6.24 15.81
N MET A 9 -6.37 5.02 15.76
CA MET A 9 -7.70 4.70 16.28
C MET A 9 -7.72 4.45 17.79
N HIS A 10 -6.72 3.74 18.31
CA HIS A 10 -6.76 3.20 19.68
C HIS A 10 -5.60 3.67 20.56
N GLY A 11 -4.69 4.49 20.04
CA GLY A 11 -3.50 4.95 20.79
C GLY A 11 -2.47 3.86 21.05
N GLN A 12 -2.54 2.72 20.34
CA GLN A 12 -1.65 1.58 20.55
C GLN A 12 -0.31 1.81 19.86
N PHE A 13 0.69 2.26 20.62
CA PHE A 13 2.05 2.45 20.15
C PHE A 13 2.88 1.17 20.29
N SER A 14 3.66 0.83 19.27
CA SER A 14 4.57 -0.31 19.31
C SER A 14 5.71 -0.18 18.30
N VAL A 15 6.70 -1.07 18.39
CA VAL A 15 7.72 -1.21 17.33
C VAL A 15 7.09 -1.49 15.97
N LYS A 16 5.91 -2.13 15.92
CA LYS A 16 5.21 -2.42 14.65
C LYS A 16 4.49 -1.21 14.07
N SER A 17 4.09 -0.23 14.90
CA SER A 17 3.58 1.05 14.40
C SER A 17 4.71 1.92 13.82
N ASP A 18 5.93 1.79 14.36
CA ASP A 18 7.12 2.44 13.79
C ASP A 18 7.50 1.82 12.43
N VAL A 19 7.43 0.48 12.31
CA VAL A 19 7.63 -0.22 11.02
C VAL A 19 6.63 0.27 9.97
N PHE A 20 5.36 0.44 10.35
CA PHE A 20 4.34 0.98 9.45
C PHE A 20 4.73 2.38 8.97
N SER A 21 5.08 3.27 9.91
CA SER A 21 5.47 4.65 9.61
C SER A 21 6.70 4.71 8.69
N PHE A 22 7.66 3.81 8.88
CA PHE A 22 8.81 3.63 8.00
C PHE A 22 8.38 3.25 6.58
N GLY A 23 7.46 2.29 6.43
CA GLY A 23 6.94 1.90 5.11
C GLY A 23 6.27 3.06 4.37
N VAL A 24 5.46 3.86 5.08
CA VAL A 24 4.86 5.09 4.51
C VAL A 24 5.94 6.06 4.02
N LEU A 25 6.98 6.29 4.83
CA LEU A 25 8.06 7.21 4.50
C LEU A 25 8.85 6.73 3.26
N VAL A 26 9.11 5.43 3.14
CA VAL A 26 9.79 4.88 1.96
C VAL A 26 8.96 5.12 0.70
N LEU A 27 7.65 4.86 0.73
CA LEU A 27 6.77 5.13 -0.42
C LEU A 27 6.74 6.61 -0.79
N GLU A 28 6.74 7.50 0.20
CA GLU A 28 6.81 8.95 -0.02
C GLU A 28 8.12 9.36 -0.70
N ILE A 29 9.27 8.83 -0.26
CA ILE A 29 10.58 9.10 -0.86
C ILE A 29 10.61 8.64 -2.32
N LEU A 30 10.11 7.43 -2.59
CA LEU A 30 10.14 6.84 -3.93
C LEU A 30 9.22 7.56 -4.91
N ASN A 31 8.09 8.07 -4.43
CA ASN A 31 7.10 8.78 -5.23
C ASN A 31 7.38 10.29 -5.35
N GLY A 32 8.24 10.85 -4.50
CA GLY A 32 8.61 12.27 -4.52
C GLY A 32 7.50 13.24 -4.11
N GLN A 33 6.32 12.74 -3.74
CA GLN A 33 5.18 13.54 -3.28
C GLN A 33 4.86 13.24 -1.82
N LYS A 34 4.63 14.31 -1.05
CA LYS A 34 4.23 14.21 0.35
C LYS A 34 2.91 13.46 0.49
N ASN A 35 2.86 12.51 1.43
CA ASN A 35 1.69 11.72 1.78
C ASN A 35 0.47 12.60 2.12
N THR A 36 0.68 13.74 2.79
CA THR A 36 -0.40 14.67 3.17
C THR A 36 -1.02 15.43 1.99
N CYS A 37 -0.38 15.42 0.83
CA CYS A 37 -0.81 16.16 -0.36
C CYS A 37 -0.69 15.31 -1.63
N PHE A 38 -0.76 13.98 -1.51
CA PHE A 38 -0.71 13.10 -2.66
C PHE A 38 -1.91 13.40 -3.57
N ARG A 39 -1.63 13.66 -4.85
CA ARG A 39 -2.65 13.99 -5.86
C ARG A 39 -2.43 13.09 -7.06
N ASN A 40 -3.33 12.13 -7.24
CA ASN A 40 -3.38 11.32 -8.45
C ASN A 40 -4.40 11.94 -9.42
N GLY A 41 -3.97 12.96 -10.17
CA GLY A 41 -4.84 13.70 -11.07
C GLY A 41 -5.90 14.54 -10.33
N GLU A 42 -7.17 14.34 -10.67
CA GLU A 42 -8.30 15.09 -10.11
C GLU A 42 -8.88 14.48 -8.82
N TYR A 43 -8.49 13.25 -8.46
CA TYR A 43 -9.02 12.56 -7.27
C TYR A 43 -8.01 12.56 -6.11
N MET A 44 -8.50 12.88 -4.92
CA MET A 44 -7.73 12.78 -3.67
C MET A 44 -7.70 11.32 -3.22
N GLU A 45 -6.71 10.57 -3.70
CA GLU A 45 -6.44 9.20 -3.28
C GLU A 45 -5.37 9.21 -2.17
N ASP A 46 -5.42 8.27 -1.23
CA ASP A 46 -4.31 8.09 -0.27
C ASP A 46 -3.12 7.39 -0.95
N LEU A 47 -1.90 7.79 -0.58
CA LEU A 47 -0.66 7.24 -1.15
C LEU A 47 -0.58 5.71 -1.03
N LEU A 48 -1.07 5.13 0.07
CA LEU A 48 -1.03 3.68 0.29
C LEU A 48 -1.98 2.95 -0.65
N SER A 49 -3.18 3.47 -0.85
CA SER A 49 -4.16 2.93 -1.81
C SER A 49 -3.62 3.01 -3.24
N TYR A 50 -3.02 4.14 -3.62
CA TYR A 50 -2.38 4.30 -4.92
C TYR A 50 -1.22 3.31 -5.11
N ALA A 51 -0.35 3.16 -4.11
CA ALA A 51 0.77 2.23 -4.13
C ALA A 51 0.31 0.77 -4.25
N TRP A 52 -0.66 0.38 -3.44
CA TRP A 52 -1.24 -0.96 -3.47
C TRP A 52 -1.88 -1.28 -4.82
N ARG A 53 -2.71 -0.37 -5.37
CA ARG A 53 -3.35 -0.56 -6.68
C ARG A 53 -2.32 -0.74 -7.80
N ASN A 54 -1.31 0.13 -7.85
CA ASN A 54 -0.27 0.03 -8.86
C ASN A 54 0.55 -1.26 -8.72
N TRP A 55 0.89 -1.65 -7.50
CA TRP A 55 1.62 -2.89 -7.26
C TRP A 55 0.80 -4.13 -7.65
N ARG A 56 -0.47 -4.20 -7.24
CA ARG A 56 -1.41 -5.28 -7.64
C ARG A 56 -1.64 -5.33 -9.15
N GLY A 57 -1.71 -4.17 -9.81
CA GLY A 57 -1.92 -4.04 -11.25
C GLY A 57 -0.66 -4.29 -12.09
N GLY A 58 0.50 -4.54 -11.48
CA GLY A 58 1.77 -4.70 -12.20
C GLY A 58 2.33 -3.38 -12.76
N THR A 59 1.81 -2.23 -12.33
CA THR A 59 2.17 -0.89 -12.77
C THR A 59 2.92 -0.10 -11.70
N ALA A 60 3.60 -0.76 -10.75
CA ALA A 60 4.36 -0.13 -9.68
C ALA A 60 5.48 0.82 -10.16
N ILE A 61 5.89 0.74 -11.42
CA ILE A 61 6.78 1.75 -12.04
C ILE A 61 6.18 3.17 -11.97
N ASN A 62 4.85 3.31 -11.97
CA ASN A 62 4.15 4.60 -11.87
C ASN A 62 4.27 5.24 -10.48
N LEU A 63 4.83 4.53 -9.50
CA LEU A 63 5.13 5.05 -8.17
C LEU A 63 6.50 5.72 -8.10
N ILE A 64 7.33 5.60 -9.15
CA ILE A 64 8.70 6.06 -9.12
C ILE A 64 8.74 7.50 -9.61
N ASP A 65 9.30 8.39 -8.77
CA ASP A 65 9.57 9.77 -9.13
C ASP A 65 10.41 9.80 -10.42
N PRO A 66 10.00 10.56 -11.45
CA PRO A 66 10.76 10.71 -12.68
C PRO A 66 12.24 11.05 -12.47
N ILE A 67 12.60 11.78 -11.41
CA ILE A 67 13.99 12.10 -11.04
C ILE A 67 14.81 10.83 -10.78
N LEU A 68 14.18 9.79 -10.24
CA LEU A 68 14.82 8.50 -9.94
C LEU A 68 14.88 7.56 -11.16
N THR A 69 14.09 7.82 -12.20
CA THR A 69 14.04 6.97 -13.42
C THR A 69 15.18 7.22 -14.41
N GLY A 70 15.99 8.26 -14.21
CA GLY A 70 17.11 8.64 -15.09
C GLY A 70 18.24 7.60 -15.18
N SER A 71 18.29 6.62 -14.27
CA SER A 71 19.22 5.48 -14.33
C SER A 71 18.45 4.17 -14.32
N SER A 72 18.31 3.53 -15.48
CA SER A 72 17.56 2.28 -15.64
C SER A 72 18.07 1.15 -14.75
N GLY A 73 19.34 1.18 -14.35
CA GLY A 73 19.95 0.20 -13.45
C GLY A 73 19.40 0.21 -12.02
N LEU A 74 18.78 1.31 -11.58
CA LEU A 74 18.22 1.44 -10.22
C LEU A 74 16.79 0.91 -10.10
N VAL A 75 16.10 0.71 -11.23
CA VAL A 75 14.68 0.31 -11.23
C VAL A 75 14.42 -0.99 -10.46
N PRO A 76 15.23 -2.07 -10.60
CA PRO A 76 15.02 -3.29 -9.82
C PRO A 76 15.12 -3.06 -8.30
N ASP A 77 16.08 -2.25 -7.87
CA ASP A 77 16.27 -1.92 -6.45
C ASP A 77 15.11 -1.09 -5.92
N ILE A 78 14.62 -0.12 -6.70
CA ILE A 78 13.45 0.69 -6.35
C ILE A 78 12.20 -0.19 -6.26
N MET A 79 11.98 -1.07 -7.22
CA MET A 79 10.84 -2.00 -7.20
C MET A 79 10.88 -2.92 -5.98
N ARG A 80 12.08 -3.34 -5.57
CA ARG A 80 12.29 -4.08 -4.33
C ARG A 80 11.95 -3.24 -3.10
N CYS A 81 12.37 -1.98 -3.06
CA CYS A 81 12.01 -1.05 -1.98
C CYS A 81 10.49 -0.82 -1.88
N ILE A 82 9.79 -0.68 -3.01
CA ILE A 82 8.31 -0.59 -3.04
C ILE A 82 7.71 -1.85 -2.40
N HIS A 83 8.18 -3.03 -2.80
CA HIS A 83 7.68 -4.29 -2.26
C HIS A 83 7.90 -4.40 -0.74
N ILE A 84 9.09 -4.06 -0.25
CA ILE A 84 9.41 -4.06 1.19
C ILE A 84 8.56 -3.03 1.93
N ALA A 85 8.35 -1.84 1.36
CA ALA A 85 7.50 -0.83 1.95
C ALA A 85 6.04 -1.30 2.07
N LEU A 86 5.52 -2.01 1.07
CA LEU A 86 4.20 -2.64 1.12
C LEU A 86 4.09 -3.71 2.22
N LEU A 87 5.15 -4.49 2.46
CA LEU A 87 5.20 -5.42 3.60
C LEU A 87 5.14 -4.69 4.95
N CYS A 88 5.74 -3.50 5.05
CA CYS A 88 5.74 -2.70 6.26
C CYS A 88 4.37 -2.06 6.58
N VAL A 89 3.57 -1.71 5.56
CA VAL A 89 2.28 -1.01 5.74
C VAL A 89 1.06 -1.93 5.76
N GLN A 90 1.28 -3.24 5.94
CA GLN A 90 0.18 -4.21 6.01
C GLN A 90 -0.76 -3.91 7.19
N GLU A 91 -2.06 -4.12 6.97
CA GLU A 91 -3.09 -3.91 7.99
C GLU A 91 -2.84 -4.79 9.22
N ASN A 92 -2.64 -6.09 8.98
CA ASN A 92 -2.34 -7.04 10.04
C ASN A 92 -0.93 -6.78 10.61
N ILE A 93 -0.89 -6.40 11.89
CA ILE A 93 0.32 -6.12 12.67
C ILE A 93 1.28 -7.32 12.66
N GLY A 94 0.74 -8.55 12.64
CA GLY A 94 1.51 -9.79 12.61
C GLY A 94 2.36 -9.94 11.35
N ASP A 95 1.84 -9.49 10.21
CA ASP A 95 2.44 -9.68 8.89
C ASP A 95 3.54 -8.66 8.58
N ARG A 96 3.56 -7.52 9.29
CA ARG A 96 4.61 -6.52 9.17
C ARG A 96 5.97 -7.13 9.56
N PRO A 97 7.04 -6.95 8.77
CA PRO A 97 8.36 -7.47 9.13
C PRO A 97 8.93 -6.78 10.37
N THR A 98 9.97 -7.37 10.97
CA THR A 98 10.80 -6.65 11.94
C THR A 98 11.79 -5.74 11.21
N MET A 99 12.26 -4.67 11.84
CA MET A 99 13.29 -3.82 11.22
C MET A 99 14.58 -4.58 10.89
N ALA A 100 14.95 -5.59 11.68
CA ALA A 100 16.07 -6.47 11.35
C ALA A 100 15.82 -7.24 10.04
N ALA A 101 14.60 -7.76 9.84
CA ALA A 101 14.23 -8.39 8.58
C ALA A 101 14.24 -7.38 7.42
N VAL A 102 13.74 -6.16 7.61
CA VAL A 102 13.79 -5.08 6.59
C VAL A 102 15.23 -4.82 6.14
N VAL A 103 16.19 -4.71 7.06
CA VAL A 103 17.62 -4.51 6.73
C VAL A 103 18.16 -5.67 5.90
N LEU A 104 17.85 -6.92 6.27
CA LEU A 104 18.25 -8.09 5.48
C LEU A 104 17.62 -8.09 4.09
N MET A 105 16.34 -7.74 3.99
CA MET A 105 15.62 -7.67 2.72
C MET A 105 16.22 -6.61 1.79
N LEU A 106 16.62 -5.46 2.32
CA LEU A 106 17.28 -4.39 1.57
C LEU A 106 18.72 -4.75 1.16
N SER A 107 19.43 -5.51 1.99
CA SER A 107 20.85 -5.85 1.76
C SER A 107 21.07 -6.99 0.77
N SER A 108 20.04 -7.78 0.45
CA SER A 108 20.15 -8.97 -0.40
C SER A 108 19.08 -9.00 -1.49
N LEU A 109 19.47 -8.71 -2.73
CA LEU A 109 18.56 -8.73 -3.88
C LEU A 109 18.08 -10.14 -4.26
N SER A 110 18.82 -11.17 -3.87
CA SER A 110 18.50 -12.58 -4.12
C SER A 110 17.51 -13.17 -3.12
N LEU A 111 17.23 -12.48 -2.00
CA LEU A 111 16.29 -12.96 -1.01
C LEU A 111 14.87 -12.89 -1.56
N SER A 112 14.18 -14.03 -1.58
CA SER A 112 12.76 -14.12 -1.89
C SER A 112 11.94 -13.43 -0.80
N LEU A 113 11.02 -12.57 -1.21
CA LEU A 113 10.17 -11.80 -0.31
C LEU A 113 8.75 -12.38 -0.31
N PRO A 114 8.06 -12.40 0.84
CA PRO A 114 6.66 -12.82 0.91
C PRO A 114 5.80 -11.84 0.12
N VAL A 115 4.67 -12.32 -0.40
CA VAL A 115 3.71 -11.48 -1.11
C VAL A 115 2.99 -10.58 -0.10
N PRO A 116 3.04 -9.24 -0.23
CA PRO A 116 2.31 -8.34 0.66
C PRO A 116 0.79 -8.54 0.55
N SER A 117 0.12 -8.41 1.69
CA SER A 117 -1.33 -8.27 1.78
C SER A 117 -1.75 -6.79 1.76
N GLY A 118 -3.06 -6.54 1.60
CA GLY A 118 -3.58 -5.18 1.45
C GLY A 118 -3.27 -4.27 2.63
N PRO A 119 -3.03 -2.97 2.38
CA PRO A 119 -2.91 -1.98 3.45
C PRO A 119 -4.27 -1.73 4.10
N ALA A 120 -4.24 -1.24 5.33
CA ALA A 120 -5.45 -0.85 6.03
C ALA A 120 -6.20 0.23 5.24
N TYR A 121 -7.53 0.10 5.15
CA TYR A 121 -8.44 0.98 4.39
C TYR A 121 -8.50 0.77 2.87
N TYR A 122 -8.06 -0.36 2.32
CA TYR A 122 -8.52 -0.73 0.98
C TYR A 122 -9.97 -1.24 1.05
N THR A 123 -10.93 -0.32 1.01
CA THR A 123 -12.31 -0.69 0.64
C THR A 123 -12.28 -1.14 -0.81
N HIS A 124 -12.33 -2.45 -1.02
CA HIS A 124 -12.71 -3.00 -2.31
C HIS A 124 -14.13 -2.49 -2.56
N ASP A 125 -14.33 -1.62 -3.56
CA ASP A 125 -15.60 -1.59 -4.28
C ASP A 125 -15.71 -2.91 -5.07
N ASP A 126 -15.78 -4.03 -4.35
CA ASP A 126 -16.33 -5.25 -4.89
C ASP A 126 -17.85 -5.04 -4.93
N ILE A 127 -18.29 -4.34 -5.97
CA ILE A 127 -19.65 -4.51 -6.46
C ILE A 127 -19.72 -5.95 -6.96
N SER A 128 -20.06 -6.87 -6.06
CA SER A 128 -20.63 -8.16 -6.44
C SER A 128 -21.86 -7.88 -7.30
N PRO A 129 -21.97 -8.40 -8.53
CA PRO A 129 -23.14 -8.19 -9.38
C PRO A 129 -24.29 -9.12 -8.96
N GLU A 130 -24.64 -9.14 -7.67
CA GLU A 130 -25.68 -10.05 -7.14
C GLU A 130 -26.77 -9.32 -6.34
N ILE A 131 -26.92 -8.01 -6.54
CA ILE A 131 -28.11 -7.27 -6.08
C ILE A 131 -28.76 -6.57 -7.28
N SER A 132 -29.41 -7.37 -8.13
CA SER A 132 -30.36 -6.89 -9.14
C SER A 132 -31.57 -7.80 -9.32
N LEU A 133 -31.90 -8.64 -8.32
CA LEU A 133 -33.07 -9.54 -8.39
C LEU A 133 -34.10 -9.39 -7.27
N ILE A 134 -34.11 -8.29 -6.50
CA ILE A 134 -35.16 -8.05 -5.48
C ILE A 134 -35.94 -6.74 -5.75
N GLN A 135 -36.21 -6.43 -7.01
CA GLN A 135 -37.15 -5.34 -7.35
C GLN A 135 -38.27 -5.71 -8.33
N ASP A 136 -38.43 -7.00 -8.68
CA ASP A 136 -39.49 -7.45 -9.60
C ASP A 136 -40.56 -8.39 -8.96
N HIS A 137 -40.60 -8.54 -7.63
CA HIS A 137 -41.60 -9.41 -6.96
C HIS A 137 -42.60 -8.70 -6.02
N GLN A 138 -42.84 -7.39 -6.19
CA GLN A 138 -43.98 -6.72 -5.54
C GLN A 138 -45.09 -6.23 -6.49
N ASN A 139 -45.13 -6.72 -7.74
CA ASN A 139 -46.19 -6.38 -8.70
C ASN A 139 -47.07 -7.57 -9.14
N LEU A 140 -47.29 -8.56 -8.29
CA LEU A 140 -48.46 -9.44 -8.37
C LEU A 140 -48.84 -9.91 -6.95
N GLU A 141 -50.12 -9.74 -6.60
CA GLU A 141 -50.81 -10.15 -5.36
C GLU A 141 -50.91 -9.15 -4.20
N ASN A 142 -51.59 -8.01 -4.43
CA ASN A 142 -52.86 -7.61 -3.77
C ASN A 142 -53.23 -6.17 -4.11
#